data_AF-A0A402DNR4-F1
#
_entry.id   AF-A0A402DNR4-F1
#
_cell.length_a   1.000
_cell.length_b   1.000
_cell.length_c   1.000
_cell.angle_alpha   90.00
_cell.angle_beta   90.00
_cell.angle_gamma   90.00
#
_symmetry.space_group_name_H-M   'P 1'
#
loop_
_entity.id
_entity.type
_entity.pdbx_description
1 polymer ?
#
loop_
_entity_poly.entity_id
_entity_poly.type
_entity_poly.pdbx_seq_one_letter_code
_entity_poly.pdbx_strand_id
1 'polypeptide(L)'
;MRPLRHLLTTAGLAAALALVPAAAWAAPAPDVDAPGPVSGPKAGGKALLDAMQRDLGLSPSAARERLDFQAAAVEVERGLEASLGADYAGAWLDPAANVLHVATTDTADAPAVRAAGAKPVAARHTLAELDAWRTALDAALAPVVAAVPSWYVDVTTNTVVVNATALAVAQATEIVAAAGVPADAVRVVETTEAPRTFIDVIGGNAYRINNTSRCSVGFAVSGGFVTAGHCGTTGATTTTPSGTFAGSSFPGNDYAWVRVASGNTPVGAVNNYSGGTVAVAGSTQATVGASVCRSGSTTGWRCGTIQAFNSTVNYAQGSVSGLIRTNVCAEPGDSGGSLIAGNQAQGLTSGGSGNCTTGGTTYFQPVNEALSAYGLTLVTSSGGGGGGGTTCTGYARTYTGSLASRQSAVQPSGSYVTVGSSGTIRVCLDGPSGTDFDLYLQKWNGSAWANVASATSTSADETITYNGTAGQYRYGVYAYSGSGAYTLGATTP
;
A
#
# COMPACT_ATOMS: atom_id res chain seq x y z
N MET A 1 46.51 75.44 -60.01
CA MET A 1 46.53 75.56 -58.53
C MET A 1 45.90 74.30 -57.93
N ARG A 2 46.19 73.98 -56.65
CA ARG A 2 45.60 72.85 -55.87
C ARG A 2 44.07 72.96 -55.74
N PRO A 3 43.34 71.94 -55.24
CA PRO A 3 43.47 70.47 -55.40
C PRO A 3 42.10 69.88 -55.88
N LEU A 4 41.64 68.62 -55.71
CA LEU A 4 42.16 67.39 -55.09
C LEU A 4 41.72 66.13 -55.90
N ARG A 5 41.12 65.11 -55.26
CA ARG A 5 40.69 63.80 -55.78
C ARG A 5 39.58 63.21 -54.89
N HIS A 6 38.70 62.36 -55.44
CA HIS A 6 38.23 61.14 -54.78
C HIS A 6 37.91 60.04 -55.83
N LEU A 7 37.98 58.77 -55.42
CA LEU A 7 37.99 57.58 -56.29
C LEU A 7 36.63 56.86 -56.37
N LEU A 8 36.49 56.02 -57.40
CA LEU A 8 35.38 55.10 -57.66
C LEU A 8 35.39 53.88 -56.73
N THR A 9 34.21 53.27 -56.50
CA THR A 9 34.02 51.80 -56.62
C THR A 9 32.55 51.41 -56.91
N THR A 10 32.41 50.39 -57.76
CA THR A 10 31.24 49.58 -58.19
C THR A 10 30.26 49.17 -57.07
N ALA A 11 28.91 49.19 -57.18
CA ALA A 11 27.93 48.64 -58.15
C ALA A 11 27.35 47.25 -57.76
N GLY A 12 26.01 47.10 -57.66
CA GLY A 12 25.37 45.79 -57.34
C GLY A 12 23.86 45.79 -57.01
N LEU A 13 23.02 45.79 -58.06
CA LEU A 13 21.59 45.40 -58.20
C LEU A 13 20.52 45.52 -57.07
N ALA A 14 19.39 46.05 -57.52
CA ALA A 14 18.11 46.29 -56.85
C ALA A 14 17.22 45.06 -56.55
N ALA A 15 16.32 45.24 -55.58
CA ALA A 15 14.94 44.73 -55.61
C ALA A 15 14.02 45.71 -54.87
N ALA A 16 12.95 46.18 -55.50
CA ALA A 16 12.02 47.14 -54.90
C ALA A 16 10.83 46.43 -54.24
N LEU A 17 10.55 46.73 -52.98
CA LEU A 17 9.35 46.29 -52.28
C LEU A 17 8.44 47.49 -52.01
N ALA A 18 7.30 47.56 -52.71
CA ALA A 18 6.29 48.59 -52.50
C ALA A 18 5.34 48.17 -51.37
N LEU A 19 5.09 49.07 -50.40
CA LEU A 19 4.02 48.87 -49.43
C LEU A 19 2.66 49.16 -50.07
N VAL A 20 1.69 48.27 -49.87
CA VAL A 20 0.27 48.49 -50.11
C VAL A 20 -0.50 48.06 -48.85
N PRO A 21 -1.41 48.88 -48.30
CA PRO A 21 -2.15 48.52 -47.10
C PRO A 21 -3.23 47.48 -47.41
N ALA A 22 -3.20 46.35 -46.69
CA ALA A 22 -4.25 45.33 -46.80
C ALA A 22 -5.45 45.69 -45.92
N ALA A 23 -6.58 46.01 -46.55
CA ALA A 23 -7.87 46.06 -45.86
C ALA A 23 -8.35 44.62 -45.63
N ALA A 24 -8.31 44.16 -44.38
CA ALA A 24 -8.79 42.83 -44.01
C ALA A 24 -10.32 42.79 -43.98
N TRP A 25 -10.93 41.98 -44.85
CA TRP A 25 -12.30 41.51 -44.64
C TRP A 25 -12.30 40.57 -43.43
N ALA A 26 -13.19 40.81 -42.47
CA ALA A 26 -13.42 39.90 -41.37
C ALA A 26 -14.15 38.65 -41.88
N ALA A 27 -13.48 37.50 -41.86
CA ALA A 27 -14.15 36.21 -41.97
C ALA A 27 -15.01 35.96 -40.72
N PRO A 28 -16.13 35.22 -40.81
CA PRO A 28 -16.87 34.79 -39.63
C PRO A 28 -15.94 33.94 -38.75
N ALA A 29 -15.97 34.19 -37.45
CA ALA A 29 -15.22 33.38 -36.48
C ALA A 29 -15.73 31.93 -36.52
N PRO A 30 -14.86 30.92 -36.32
CA PRO A 30 -15.33 29.57 -36.08
C PRO A 30 -16.17 29.55 -34.80
N ASP A 31 -17.28 28.83 -34.81
CA ASP A 31 -18.07 28.59 -33.60
C ASP A 31 -17.17 27.95 -32.55
N VAL A 32 -16.85 28.71 -31.50
CA VAL A 32 -16.25 28.18 -30.30
C VAL A 32 -17.35 27.47 -29.53
N ASP A 33 -17.33 26.14 -29.55
CA ASP A 33 -18.21 25.30 -28.74
C ASP A 33 -18.25 25.87 -27.32
N ALA A 34 -19.45 26.25 -26.87
CA ALA A 34 -19.65 26.66 -25.49
C ALA A 34 -19.15 25.54 -24.57
N PRO A 35 -18.36 25.83 -23.52
CA PRO A 35 -17.79 24.79 -22.68
C PRO A 35 -18.93 23.95 -22.09
N GLY A 36 -19.06 22.72 -22.60
CA GLY A 36 -19.98 21.73 -22.07
C GLY A 36 -19.71 21.49 -20.59
N PRO A 37 -20.70 21.01 -19.82
CA PRO A 37 -20.55 20.83 -18.38
C PRO A 37 -19.35 19.93 -18.10
N VAL A 38 -18.30 20.52 -17.51
CA VAL A 38 -17.09 19.82 -17.09
C VAL A 38 -17.50 18.75 -16.10
N SER A 39 -17.56 17.51 -16.60
CA SER A 39 -17.84 16.34 -15.79
C SER A 39 -16.61 16.07 -14.93
N GLY A 40 -16.60 16.68 -13.74
CA GLY A 40 -15.59 16.38 -12.72
C GLY A 40 -15.53 14.88 -12.41
N PRO A 41 -14.42 14.39 -11.83
CA PRO A 41 -14.30 12.99 -11.46
C PRO A 41 -15.48 12.60 -10.56
N LYS A 42 -16.30 11.64 -11.02
CA LYS A 42 -17.50 11.18 -10.30
C LYS A 42 -17.12 10.82 -8.86
N ALA A 43 -17.82 11.40 -7.90
CA ALA A 43 -17.57 11.25 -6.47
C ALA A 43 -17.34 9.80 -6.05
N GLY A 44 -16.08 9.48 -5.72
CA GLY A 44 -15.63 8.22 -5.17
C GLY A 44 -15.75 7.02 -6.11
N GLY A 45 -14.61 6.45 -6.52
CA GLY A 45 -14.59 5.10 -7.08
C GLY A 45 -15.25 4.10 -6.11
N LYS A 46 -15.87 3.04 -6.62
CA LYS A 46 -16.71 2.11 -5.83
C LYS A 46 -16.06 1.66 -4.50
N ALA A 47 -14.76 1.38 -4.51
CA ALA A 47 -14.00 0.99 -3.32
C ALA A 47 -14.00 2.07 -2.20
N LEU A 48 -13.97 3.36 -2.54
CA LEU A 48 -14.08 4.45 -1.56
C LEU A 48 -15.50 4.51 -0.98
N LEU A 49 -16.53 4.39 -1.81
CA LEU A 49 -17.92 4.37 -1.35
C LEU A 49 -18.21 3.16 -0.44
N ASP A 50 -17.65 2.00 -0.75
CA ASP A 50 -17.77 0.79 0.09
C ASP A 50 -17.01 0.95 1.43
N ALA A 51 -15.84 1.60 1.42
CA ALA A 51 -15.13 1.95 2.65
C ALA A 51 -15.92 2.96 3.50
N MET A 52 -16.46 4.02 2.90
CA MET A 52 -17.29 5.01 3.60
C MET A 52 -18.57 4.40 4.20
N GLN A 53 -19.19 3.43 3.54
CA GLN A 53 -20.32 2.67 4.11
C GLN A 53 -19.89 1.87 5.34
N ARG A 54 -18.79 1.11 5.23
CA ARG A 54 -18.27 0.24 6.30
C ARG A 54 -17.77 1.03 7.52
N ASP A 55 -16.97 2.07 7.28
CA ASP A 55 -16.18 2.74 8.32
C ASP A 55 -16.92 3.93 8.94
N LEU A 56 -17.80 4.60 8.17
CA LEU A 56 -18.56 5.78 8.62
C LEU A 56 -20.05 5.49 8.80
N GLY A 57 -20.51 4.26 8.55
CA GLY A 57 -21.92 3.86 8.67
C GLY A 57 -22.86 4.53 7.67
N LEU A 58 -22.34 5.11 6.58
CA LEU A 58 -23.14 5.86 5.61
C LEU A 58 -23.89 4.91 4.66
N SER A 59 -25.01 5.38 4.09
CA SER A 59 -25.64 4.71 2.95
C SER A 59 -24.87 5.00 1.65
N PRO A 60 -25.04 4.21 0.57
CA PRO A 60 -24.45 4.51 -0.73
C PRO A 60 -24.81 5.89 -1.29
N SER A 61 -25.99 6.44 -0.97
CA SER A 61 -26.39 7.79 -1.38
C SER A 61 -25.73 8.85 -0.51
N ALA A 62 -25.80 8.70 0.82
CA ALA A 62 -25.18 9.62 1.77
C ALA A 62 -23.65 9.72 1.60
N ALA A 63 -22.98 8.63 1.23
CA ALA A 63 -21.55 8.64 0.92
C ALA A 63 -21.24 9.48 -0.35
N ARG A 64 -22.08 9.42 -1.39
CA ARG A 64 -21.94 10.24 -2.60
C ARG A 64 -22.25 11.71 -2.32
N GLU A 65 -23.41 11.98 -1.71
CA GLU A 65 -23.83 13.31 -1.29
C GLU A 65 -22.79 14.00 -0.40
N ARG A 66 -22.15 13.25 0.51
CA ARG A 66 -21.04 13.76 1.33
C ARG A 66 -19.84 14.17 0.49
N LEU A 67 -19.41 13.33 -0.46
CA LEU A 67 -18.25 13.62 -1.32
C LEU A 67 -18.52 14.81 -2.24
N ASP A 68 -19.72 14.90 -2.83
CA ASP A 68 -20.15 16.04 -3.65
C ASP A 68 -20.17 17.33 -2.82
N PHE A 69 -20.73 17.28 -1.60
CA PHE A 69 -20.72 18.41 -0.66
C PHE A 69 -19.30 18.81 -0.24
N GLN A 70 -18.43 17.85 0.09
CA GLN A 70 -17.03 18.11 0.45
C GLN A 70 -16.26 18.79 -0.70
N ALA A 71 -16.46 18.34 -1.93
CA ALA A 71 -15.84 18.95 -3.11
C ALA A 71 -16.31 20.40 -3.33
N ALA A 72 -17.61 20.67 -3.17
CA ALA A 72 -18.15 22.02 -3.27
C ALA A 72 -17.68 22.95 -2.13
N ALA A 73 -17.62 22.43 -0.90
CA ALA A 73 -17.22 23.20 0.27
C ALA A 73 -15.77 23.69 0.20
N VAL A 74 -14.84 22.90 -0.36
CA VAL A 74 -13.44 23.30 -0.56
C VAL A 74 -13.30 24.53 -1.47
N GLU A 75 -14.15 24.67 -2.50
CA GLU A 75 -14.13 25.84 -3.38
C GLU A 75 -14.74 27.08 -2.70
N VAL A 76 -15.79 26.90 -1.90
CA VAL A 76 -16.40 27.97 -1.09
C VAL A 76 -15.44 28.46 0.00
N GLU A 77 -14.77 27.54 0.70
CA GLU A 77 -13.78 27.84 1.73
C GLU A 77 -12.63 28.68 1.18
N ARG A 78 -11.99 28.24 0.08
CA ARG A 78 -10.89 28.97 -0.55
C ARG A 78 -11.30 30.35 -1.05
N GLY A 79 -12.52 30.48 -1.58
CA GLY A 79 -13.08 31.76 -1.98
C GLY A 79 -13.31 32.70 -0.80
N LEU A 80 -13.79 32.18 0.33
CA LEU A 80 -14.01 32.95 1.54
C LEU A 80 -12.69 33.35 2.20
N GLU A 81 -11.76 32.43 2.43
CA GLU A 81 -10.40 32.70 2.95
C GLU A 81 -9.75 33.89 2.21
N ALA A 82 -9.75 33.86 0.87
CA ALA A 82 -9.18 34.94 0.07
C ALA A 82 -9.96 36.27 0.16
N SER A 83 -11.27 36.23 0.43
CA SER A 83 -12.12 37.42 0.51
C SER A 83 -12.14 38.08 1.89
N LEU A 84 -12.05 37.29 2.97
CA LEU A 84 -12.01 37.78 4.35
C LEU A 84 -10.58 38.16 4.75
N GLY A 85 -9.57 37.50 4.16
CA GLY A 85 -8.17 37.89 4.28
C GLY A 85 -7.68 37.89 5.73
N ALA A 86 -7.42 39.06 6.28
CA ALA A 86 -6.91 39.21 7.64
C ALA A 86 -7.90 38.74 8.71
N ASP A 87 -9.20 38.81 8.44
CA ASP A 87 -10.25 38.46 9.41
C ASP A 87 -10.59 36.96 9.43
N TYR A 88 -10.02 36.16 8.52
CA TYR A 88 -10.27 34.72 8.44
C TYR A 88 -9.75 33.97 9.68
N ALA A 89 -10.63 33.20 10.32
CA ALA A 89 -10.34 32.42 11.53
C ALA A 89 -10.47 30.89 11.34
N GLY A 90 -10.47 30.43 10.08
CA GLY A 90 -10.55 29.02 9.71
C GLY A 90 -11.97 28.54 9.40
N ALA A 91 -12.07 27.31 8.89
CA ALA A 91 -13.34 26.70 8.49
C ALA A 91 -13.39 25.21 8.85
N TRP A 92 -14.61 24.67 8.96
CA TRP A 92 -14.83 23.24 9.17
C TRP A 92 -16.19 22.80 8.64
N LEU A 93 -16.31 21.50 8.40
CA LEU A 93 -17.58 20.90 7.99
C LEU A 93 -18.32 20.36 9.21
N ASP A 94 -19.63 20.62 9.28
CA ASP A 94 -20.57 19.72 9.95
C ASP A 94 -20.95 18.61 8.96
N PRO A 95 -20.39 17.40 9.09
CA PRO A 95 -20.73 16.29 8.20
C PRO A 95 -22.20 15.84 8.34
N ALA A 96 -22.79 15.93 9.52
CA ALA A 96 -24.15 15.45 9.76
C ALA A 96 -25.20 16.39 9.14
N ALA A 97 -24.93 17.70 9.16
CA ALA A 97 -25.80 18.71 8.56
C ALA A 97 -25.47 19.03 7.09
N ASN A 98 -24.31 18.57 6.57
CA ASN A 98 -23.72 19.06 5.31
C ASN A 98 -23.64 20.60 5.27
N VAL A 99 -23.06 21.20 6.31
CA VAL A 99 -22.88 22.65 6.45
C VAL A 99 -21.39 22.99 6.55
N LEU A 100 -20.92 23.94 5.74
CA LEU A 100 -19.61 24.55 5.91
C LEU A 100 -19.74 25.70 6.92
N HIS A 101 -18.99 25.62 8.00
CA HIS A 101 -18.80 26.70 8.96
C HIS A 101 -17.54 27.47 8.60
N VAL A 102 -17.62 28.80 8.63
CA VAL A 102 -16.47 29.70 8.42
C VAL A 102 -16.41 30.68 9.58
N ALA A 103 -15.27 30.70 10.27
CA ALA A 103 -15.01 31.61 11.37
C ALA A 103 -14.36 32.91 10.86
N THR A 104 -14.74 34.02 11.47
CA THR A 104 -14.20 35.36 11.20
C THR A 104 -14.10 36.19 12.48
N THR A 105 -13.10 37.05 12.58
CA THR A 105 -12.96 38.05 13.64
C THR A 105 -13.82 39.29 13.41
N ASP A 106 -14.22 39.62 12.17
CA ASP A 106 -15.17 40.70 11.91
C ASP A 106 -16.59 40.16 11.62
N THR A 107 -17.52 40.52 12.50
CA THR A 107 -18.96 40.25 12.30
C THR A 107 -19.55 40.88 11.03
N ALA A 108 -18.89 41.88 10.44
CA ALA A 108 -19.27 42.50 9.17
C ALA A 108 -19.14 41.56 7.96
N ASP A 109 -18.32 40.50 8.05
CA ASP A 109 -18.15 39.48 7.01
C ASP A 109 -19.34 38.51 6.92
N ALA A 110 -20.13 38.42 7.98
CA ALA A 110 -21.21 37.44 8.09
C ALA A 110 -22.23 37.44 6.93
N PRO A 111 -22.53 38.57 6.23
CA PRO A 111 -23.32 38.55 4.98
C PRO A 111 -22.58 37.89 3.82
N ALA A 112 -21.27 38.12 3.65
CA ALA A 112 -20.47 37.54 2.58
C ALA A 112 -20.36 36.01 2.73
N VAL A 113 -20.08 35.54 3.95
CA VAL A 113 -20.06 34.11 4.30
C VAL A 113 -21.40 33.42 3.97
N ARG A 114 -22.53 34.05 4.33
CA ARG A 114 -23.87 33.52 3.99
C ARG A 114 -24.15 33.55 2.50
N ALA A 115 -23.73 34.60 1.78
CA ALA A 115 -23.92 34.70 0.34
C ALA A 115 -23.16 33.62 -0.44
N ALA A 116 -22.02 33.17 0.08
CA ALA A 116 -21.25 32.04 -0.45
C ALA A 116 -21.80 30.65 -0.03
N GLY A 117 -22.89 30.60 0.75
CA GLY A 117 -23.54 29.34 1.17
C GLY A 117 -22.98 28.72 2.46
N ALA A 118 -22.08 29.40 3.15
CA ALA A 118 -21.50 28.95 4.42
C ALA A 118 -22.20 29.59 5.64
N LYS A 119 -21.97 29.03 6.82
CA LYS A 119 -22.48 29.51 8.10
C LYS A 119 -21.38 30.30 8.84
N PRO A 120 -21.55 31.62 9.05
CA PRO A 120 -20.57 32.42 9.77
C PRO A 120 -20.56 32.06 11.26
N VAL A 121 -19.35 32.03 11.82
CA VAL A 121 -19.08 31.89 13.25
C VAL A 121 -18.19 33.05 13.69
N ALA A 122 -18.49 33.69 14.81
CA ALA A 122 -17.63 34.73 15.37
C ALA A 122 -16.45 34.10 16.12
N ALA A 123 -15.24 34.56 15.80
CA ALA A 123 -13.99 34.17 16.44
C ALA A 123 -13.37 35.35 17.22
N ARG A 124 -12.37 35.05 18.07
CA ARG A 124 -11.55 36.05 18.75
C ARG A 124 -10.18 36.24 18.12
N HIS A 125 -9.64 35.15 17.57
CA HIS A 125 -8.31 35.08 17.00
C HIS A 125 -8.42 34.69 15.53
N THR A 126 -7.62 35.34 14.71
CA THR A 126 -7.44 34.98 13.29
C THR A 126 -6.71 33.64 13.18
N LEU A 127 -6.82 32.98 12.02
CA LEU A 127 -6.10 31.73 11.77
C LEU A 127 -4.58 31.97 11.80
N ALA A 128 -4.15 33.11 11.26
CA ALA A 128 -2.75 33.53 11.24
C ALA A 128 -2.13 33.69 12.64
N GLU A 129 -2.89 34.22 13.62
CA GLU A 129 -2.45 34.28 15.02
C GLU A 129 -2.33 32.90 15.65
N LEU A 130 -3.33 32.03 15.44
CA LEU A 130 -3.34 30.66 15.96
C LEU A 130 -2.17 29.83 15.38
N ASP A 131 -1.88 29.94 14.09
CA ASP A 131 -0.75 29.29 13.44
C ASP A 131 0.60 29.84 13.90
N ALA A 132 0.70 31.15 14.15
CA ALA A 132 1.91 31.76 14.72
C ALA A 132 2.21 31.21 16.12
N TRP A 133 1.20 31.10 16.99
CA TRP A 133 1.34 30.49 18.32
C TRP A 133 1.64 28.99 18.24
N ARG A 134 0.95 28.24 17.38
CA ARG A 134 1.21 26.81 17.14
C ARG A 134 2.65 26.57 16.64
N THR A 135 3.20 27.49 15.85
CA THR A 135 4.59 27.46 15.38
C THR A 135 5.58 27.81 16.50
N ALA A 136 5.28 28.78 17.36
CA ALA A 136 6.11 29.09 18.52
C ALA A 136 6.25 27.88 19.49
N LEU A 137 5.19 27.09 19.61
CA LEU A 137 5.18 25.86 20.42
C LEU A 137 6.05 24.72 19.86
N ASP A 138 6.34 24.68 18.56
CA ASP A 138 7.19 23.61 17.97
C ASP A 138 8.57 23.55 18.63
N ALA A 139 9.20 24.70 18.83
CA ALA A 139 10.50 24.78 19.48
C ALA A 139 10.39 24.64 21.00
N ALA A 140 9.33 25.17 21.61
CA ALA A 140 9.14 25.16 23.06
C ALA A 140 8.84 23.75 23.61
N LEU A 141 8.05 22.95 22.90
CA LEU A 141 7.65 21.61 23.32
C LEU A 141 8.61 20.50 22.86
N ALA A 142 9.52 20.78 21.91
CA ALA A 142 10.52 19.83 21.42
C ALA A 142 11.28 19.03 22.52
N PRO A 143 11.68 19.61 23.68
CA PRO A 143 12.35 18.86 24.75
C PRO A 143 11.46 17.86 25.51
N VAL A 144 10.13 17.96 25.39
CA VAL A 144 9.14 17.21 26.20
C VAL A 144 8.18 16.35 25.36
N VAL A 145 8.42 16.20 24.05
CA VAL A 145 7.53 15.48 23.10
C VAL A 145 7.18 14.04 23.48
N ALA A 146 8.03 13.37 24.26
CA ALA A 146 7.72 12.02 24.78
C ALA A 146 6.53 12.01 25.76
N ALA A 147 6.22 13.15 26.38
CA ALA A 147 5.12 13.35 27.31
C ALA A 147 4.04 14.35 26.82
N VAL A 148 4.29 15.00 25.67
CA VAL A 148 3.38 15.91 24.96
C VAL A 148 3.25 15.42 23.50
N PRO A 149 2.41 14.40 23.24
CA PRO A 149 2.37 13.69 21.96
C PRO A 149 1.87 14.50 20.75
N SER A 150 1.12 15.59 20.93
CA SER A 150 0.63 16.42 19.82
C SER A 150 0.21 17.83 20.24
N TRP A 151 0.31 18.78 19.30
CA TRP A 151 -0.27 20.12 19.41
C TRP A 151 -0.70 20.65 18.03
N TYR A 152 -1.86 21.29 17.97
CA TYR A 152 -2.53 21.67 16.71
C TYR A 152 -3.45 22.89 16.89
N VAL A 153 -3.81 23.57 15.80
CA VAL A 153 -4.85 24.59 15.80
C VAL A 153 -6.23 23.93 15.72
N ASP A 154 -7.09 24.20 16.70
CA ASP A 154 -8.50 23.81 16.70
C ASP A 154 -9.36 25.02 16.30
N VAL A 155 -9.69 25.09 15.01
CA VAL A 155 -10.56 26.15 14.45
C VAL A 155 -11.99 26.08 14.98
N THR A 156 -12.44 24.92 15.49
CA THR A 156 -13.80 24.74 16.00
C THR A 156 -13.99 25.36 17.39
N THR A 157 -12.91 25.42 18.18
CA THR A 157 -12.87 26.13 19.46
C THR A 157 -12.09 27.45 19.42
N ASN A 158 -11.50 27.80 18.27
CA ASN A 158 -10.66 28.99 18.04
C ASN A 158 -9.45 29.08 19.00
N THR A 159 -8.78 27.94 19.22
CA THR A 159 -7.63 27.81 20.15
C THR A 159 -6.56 26.85 19.64
N VAL A 160 -5.32 27.00 20.06
CA VAL A 160 -4.29 25.95 19.96
C VAL A 160 -4.53 24.90 21.05
N VAL A 161 -4.58 23.62 20.69
CA VAL A 161 -4.69 22.50 21.63
C VAL A 161 -3.31 21.87 21.82
N VAL A 162 -2.94 21.58 23.06
CA VAL A 162 -1.70 20.88 23.44
C VAL A 162 -2.09 19.63 24.24
N ASN A 163 -1.96 18.45 23.63
CA ASN A 163 -2.25 17.18 24.26
C ASN A 163 -1.02 16.75 25.07
N ALA A 164 -1.17 16.62 26.39
CA ALA A 164 -0.12 16.20 27.31
C ALA A 164 -0.56 14.99 28.15
N THR A 165 0.37 14.11 28.50
CA THR A 165 0.10 13.04 29.47
C THR A 165 -0.24 13.62 30.84
N ALA A 166 -0.99 12.90 31.67
CA ALA A 166 -1.44 13.35 33.00
C ALA A 166 -0.33 13.96 33.89
N LEU A 167 0.88 13.37 33.85
CA LEU A 167 2.04 13.83 34.61
C LEU A 167 2.73 15.08 34.03
N ALA A 168 2.43 15.44 32.78
CA ALA A 168 3.07 16.53 32.04
C ALA A 168 2.17 17.77 31.85
N VAL A 169 0.87 17.71 32.17
CA VAL A 169 -0.08 18.84 31.98
C VAL A 169 0.44 20.14 32.62
N ALA A 170 0.94 20.09 33.86
CA ALA A 170 1.48 21.27 34.55
C ALA A 170 2.72 21.84 33.84
N GLN A 171 3.68 20.97 33.51
CA GLN A 171 4.91 21.36 32.81
C GLN A 171 4.61 21.94 31.41
N ALA A 172 3.70 21.32 30.65
CA ALA A 172 3.27 21.81 29.36
C ALA A 172 2.59 23.19 29.47
N THR A 173 1.79 23.41 30.51
CA THR A 173 1.14 24.71 30.78
C THR A 173 2.18 25.81 31.06
N GLU A 174 3.22 25.52 31.85
CA GLU A 174 4.32 26.46 32.11
C GLU A 174 5.11 26.79 30.83
N ILE A 175 5.43 25.77 30.01
CA ILE A 175 6.13 25.95 28.72
C ILE A 175 5.29 26.78 27.75
N VAL A 176 4.00 26.51 27.63
CA VAL A 176 3.05 27.26 26.78
C VAL A 176 2.97 28.73 27.20
N ALA A 177 2.88 29.01 28.50
CA ALA A 177 2.87 30.37 29.02
C ALA A 177 4.21 31.10 28.76
N ALA A 178 5.33 30.41 28.95
CA ALA A 178 6.67 30.94 28.65
C ALA A 178 6.91 31.19 27.15
N ALA A 179 6.24 30.44 26.26
CA ALA A 179 6.23 30.67 24.82
C ALA A 179 5.37 31.88 24.39
N GLY A 180 4.67 32.53 25.32
CA GLY A 180 3.91 33.77 25.06
C GLY A 180 2.53 33.54 24.41
N VAL A 181 1.99 32.32 24.45
CA VAL A 181 0.65 32.04 23.92
C VAL A 181 -0.42 32.59 24.87
N PRO A 182 -1.41 33.38 24.41
CA PRO A 182 -2.48 33.89 25.27
C PRO A 182 -3.29 32.77 25.93
N ALA A 183 -3.67 32.99 27.19
CA ALA A 183 -4.37 31.98 27.99
C ALA A 183 -5.78 31.63 27.48
N ASP A 184 -6.44 32.53 26.74
CA ASP A 184 -7.71 32.26 26.08
C ASP A 184 -7.56 31.69 24.65
N ALA A 185 -6.35 31.72 24.08
CA ALA A 185 -6.01 31.16 22.79
C ALA A 185 -5.45 29.72 22.88
N VAL A 186 -5.34 29.11 24.07
CA VAL A 186 -4.71 27.79 24.25
C VAL A 186 -5.44 26.89 25.24
N ARG A 187 -5.42 25.58 24.95
CA ARG A 187 -5.98 24.53 25.80
C ARG A 187 -4.97 23.40 25.96
N VAL A 188 -4.40 23.26 27.16
CA VAL A 188 -3.64 22.05 27.53
C VAL A 188 -4.64 20.98 27.98
N VAL A 189 -4.60 19.81 27.34
CA VAL A 189 -5.58 18.73 27.52
C VAL A 189 -4.85 17.46 27.94
N GLU A 190 -5.36 16.77 28.97
CA GLU A 190 -4.86 15.45 29.34
C GLU A 190 -5.20 14.42 28.25
N THR A 191 -4.21 13.66 27.80
CA THR A 191 -4.39 12.58 26.83
C THR A 191 -3.76 11.26 27.26
N THR A 192 -4.32 10.16 26.75
CA THR A 192 -3.72 8.82 26.76
C THR A 192 -3.18 8.42 25.38
N GLU A 193 -3.15 9.34 24.42
CA GLU A 193 -2.61 9.10 23.07
C GLU A 193 -1.09 8.84 23.10
N ALA A 194 -0.66 7.84 22.34
CA ALA A 194 0.74 7.50 22.12
C ALA A 194 0.97 7.22 20.62
N PRO A 195 0.99 8.27 19.77
CA PRO A 195 1.13 8.12 18.33
C PRO A 195 2.49 7.52 17.95
N ARG A 196 2.49 6.79 16.84
CA ARG A 196 3.67 6.09 16.29
C ARG A 196 3.48 5.87 14.80
N THR A 197 4.56 5.67 14.07
CA THR A 197 4.50 5.24 12.68
C THR A 197 4.00 3.79 12.58
N PHE A 198 3.19 3.51 11.56
CA PHE A 198 2.83 2.15 11.19
C PHE A 198 3.90 1.56 10.26
N ILE A 199 4.28 0.30 10.47
CA ILE A 199 5.30 -0.39 9.67
C ILE A 199 4.84 -1.81 9.34
N ASP A 200 4.82 -2.18 8.06
CA ASP A 200 4.54 -3.54 7.64
C ASP A 200 5.76 -4.46 7.83
N VAL A 201 5.53 -5.60 8.48
CA VAL A 201 6.52 -6.65 8.74
C VAL A 201 6.40 -7.69 7.62
N ILE A 202 7.26 -7.53 6.61
CA ILE A 202 7.28 -8.34 5.38
C ILE A 202 8.55 -9.22 5.40
N GLY A 203 8.42 -10.48 5.00
CA GLY A 203 9.56 -11.40 4.88
C GLY A 203 10.65 -10.88 3.94
N GLY A 204 11.91 -11.13 4.28
CA GLY A 204 13.09 -10.67 3.54
C GLY A 204 13.56 -9.24 3.87
N ASN A 205 12.70 -8.38 4.44
CA ASN A 205 13.10 -7.04 4.84
C ASN A 205 14.16 -7.08 5.96
N ALA A 206 15.02 -6.06 6.01
CA ALA A 206 15.98 -5.88 7.09
C ALA A 206 15.29 -5.63 8.44
N TYR A 207 15.88 -6.12 9.53
CA TYR A 207 15.67 -5.61 10.88
C TYR A 207 17.01 -5.52 11.62
N ARG A 208 17.10 -4.64 12.61
CA ARG A 208 18.29 -4.46 13.43
C ARG A 208 18.10 -5.05 14.82
N ILE A 209 19.16 -5.60 15.41
CA ILE A 209 19.17 -6.15 16.77
C ILE A 209 20.09 -5.30 17.63
N ASN A 210 19.60 -4.82 18.78
CA ASN A 210 20.31 -3.92 19.70
C ASN A 210 20.98 -2.72 19.00
N ASN A 211 20.44 -2.29 17.85
CA ASN A 211 20.99 -1.31 16.91
C ASN A 211 22.41 -1.60 16.34
N THR A 212 22.98 -2.79 16.55
CA THR A 212 24.37 -3.13 16.16
C THR A 212 24.46 -4.12 15.00
N SER A 213 23.68 -5.20 15.01
CA SER A 213 23.66 -6.20 13.94
C SER A 213 22.41 -6.09 13.06
N ARG A 214 22.48 -6.66 11.85
CA ARG A 214 21.37 -6.73 10.88
C ARG A 214 21.10 -8.19 10.52
N CYS A 215 19.83 -8.57 10.59
CA CYS A 215 19.32 -9.79 9.97
C CYS A 215 18.12 -9.45 9.08
N SER A 216 17.54 -10.47 8.45
CA SER A 216 16.35 -10.37 7.62
C SER A 216 15.17 -11.04 8.29
N VAL A 217 13.98 -10.44 8.19
CA VAL A 217 12.71 -11.01 8.61
C VAL A 217 12.50 -12.32 7.86
N GLY A 218 12.13 -13.40 8.54
CA GLY A 218 11.79 -14.67 7.90
C GLY A 218 10.38 -14.65 7.36
N PHE A 219 9.42 -14.98 8.22
CA PHE A 219 8.00 -14.94 7.89
C PHE A 219 7.21 -14.27 9.01
N ALA A 220 6.19 -13.50 8.65
CA ALA A 220 5.24 -12.94 9.59
C ALA A 220 4.45 -14.05 10.29
N VAL A 221 4.28 -13.91 11.61
CA VAL A 221 3.45 -14.76 12.45
C VAL A 221 2.51 -13.87 13.27
N SER A 222 1.45 -14.46 13.85
CA SER A 222 0.53 -13.69 14.70
C SER A 222 1.30 -12.98 15.82
N GLY A 223 1.26 -11.65 15.82
CA GLY A 223 1.98 -10.80 16.78
C GLY A 223 3.50 -10.69 16.60
N GLY A 224 4.08 -11.10 15.48
CA GLY A 224 5.54 -11.08 15.30
C GLY A 224 6.07 -11.58 13.97
N PHE A 225 7.33 -12.03 13.98
CA PHE A 225 7.95 -12.75 12.87
C PHE A 225 8.95 -13.81 13.36
N VAL A 226 9.14 -14.87 12.58
CA VAL A 226 10.21 -15.85 12.78
C VAL A 226 11.50 -15.44 12.06
N THR A 227 12.64 -15.82 12.60
CA THR A 227 14.00 -15.48 12.12
C THR A 227 15.01 -16.54 12.60
N ALA A 228 16.29 -16.41 12.26
CA ALA A 228 17.33 -17.35 12.71
C ALA A 228 17.69 -17.10 14.18
N GLY A 229 18.05 -18.16 14.91
CA GLY A 229 18.42 -18.12 16.33
C GLY A 229 19.72 -17.36 16.56
N HIS A 230 20.71 -17.54 15.68
CA HIS A 230 22.01 -16.87 15.78
C HIS A 230 21.94 -15.34 15.62
N CYS A 231 20.80 -14.77 15.18
CA CYS A 231 20.63 -13.32 15.05
C CYS A 231 20.51 -12.58 16.39
N GLY A 232 20.06 -13.26 17.45
CA GLY A 232 19.83 -12.62 18.76
C GLY A 232 19.33 -13.60 19.82
N THR A 233 19.63 -13.29 21.09
CA THR A 233 19.18 -14.06 22.25
C THR A 233 17.81 -13.59 22.73
N THR A 234 17.08 -14.45 23.45
CA THR A 234 15.82 -14.08 24.12
C THR A 234 16.02 -12.82 24.99
N GLY A 235 15.14 -11.83 24.82
CA GLY A 235 15.21 -10.53 25.47
C GLY A 235 15.96 -9.43 24.70
N ALA A 236 16.69 -9.75 23.63
CA ALA A 236 17.29 -8.74 22.74
C ALA A 236 16.19 -7.90 22.06
N THR A 237 16.44 -6.61 21.86
CA THR A 237 15.46 -5.69 21.24
C THR A 237 15.73 -5.50 19.76
N THR A 238 14.69 -5.20 18.99
CA THR A 238 14.79 -4.90 17.56
C THR A 238 14.34 -3.49 17.22
N THR A 239 14.85 -2.97 16.11
CA THR A 239 14.34 -1.76 15.45
C THR A 239 14.08 -2.02 13.96
N THR A 240 13.02 -1.39 13.46
CA THR A 240 12.51 -1.49 12.08
C THR A 240 12.35 -2.94 11.61
N PRO A 241 11.35 -3.71 12.10
CA PRO A 241 10.32 -3.33 13.07
C PRO A 241 10.79 -3.30 14.53
N SER A 242 10.10 -2.52 15.36
CA SER A 242 10.36 -2.51 16.81
C SER A 242 9.78 -3.76 17.49
N GLY A 243 10.51 -4.34 18.44
CA GLY A 243 10.12 -5.61 19.06
C GLY A 243 11.17 -6.20 19.98
N THR A 244 10.93 -7.43 20.43
CA THR A 244 11.81 -8.19 21.33
C THR A 244 11.85 -9.66 20.95
N PHE A 245 13.03 -10.27 20.96
CA PHE A 245 13.20 -11.73 20.82
C PHE A 245 12.47 -12.45 21.96
N ALA A 246 11.35 -13.09 21.65
CA ALA A 246 10.50 -13.79 22.62
C ALA A 246 10.89 -15.28 22.77
N GLY A 247 11.69 -15.81 21.85
CA GLY A 247 12.39 -17.07 21.98
C GLY A 247 13.54 -17.15 20.96
N SER A 248 14.64 -17.80 21.32
CA SER A 248 15.76 -18.09 20.44
C SER A 248 16.43 -19.42 20.83
N SER A 249 16.86 -20.19 19.84
CA SER A 249 17.56 -21.47 19.99
C SER A 249 18.65 -21.60 18.92
N PHE A 250 19.91 -21.56 19.39
CA PHE A 250 21.13 -21.78 18.61
C PHE A 250 22.31 -22.02 19.57
N PRO A 251 23.21 -22.99 19.34
CA PRO A 251 23.23 -24.00 18.27
C PRO A 251 22.25 -25.17 18.54
N GLY A 252 22.45 -26.32 17.90
CA GLY A 252 21.53 -27.47 17.90
C GLY A 252 20.49 -27.34 16.78
N ASN A 253 19.69 -26.28 16.89
CA ASN A 253 18.80 -25.75 15.87
C ASN A 253 19.22 -24.30 15.53
N ASP A 254 18.52 -23.62 14.61
CA ASP A 254 18.77 -22.20 14.33
C ASP A 254 17.48 -21.41 14.05
N TYR A 255 16.62 -21.29 15.07
CA TYR A 255 15.41 -20.47 15.00
C TYR A 255 15.25 -19.52 16.18
N ALA A 256 14.56 -18.41 15.91
CA ALA A 256 14.04 -17.48 16.89
C ALA A 256 12.69 -16.92 16.41
N TRP A 257 11.98 -16.26 17.31
CA TRP A 257 10.90 -15.36 16.92
C TRP A 257 10.93 -14.06 17.72
N VAL A 258 10.56 -12.99 17.04
CA VAL A 258 10.48 -11.64 17.58
C VAL A 258 9.02 -11.28 17.71
N ARG A 259 8.59 -10.99 18.93
CA ARG A 259 7.30 -10.36 19.20
C ARG A 259 7.45 -8.88 18.87
N VAL A 260 6.68 -8.38 17.93
CA VAL A 260 6.76 -6.95 17.56
C VAL A 260 5.98 -6.10 18.54
N ALA A 261 6.46 -4.88 18.77
CA ALA A 261 5.68 -3.87 19.45
C ALA A 261 4.44 -3.52 18.61
N SER A 262 3.36 -3.08 19.25
CA SER A 262 2.18 -2.64 18.51
C SER A 262 2.51 -1.44 17.61
N GLY A 263 1.78 -1.30 16.50
CA GLY A 263 2.12 -0.37 15.41
C GLY A 263 2.96 -0.99 14.28
N ASN A 264 3.63 -2.11 14.54
CA ASN A 264 4.16 -2.96 13.48
C ASN A 264 3.08 -3.98 13.09
N THR A 265 2.80 -4.12 11.79
CA THR A 265 1.73 -4.95 11.23
C THR A 265 2.33 -6.19 10.57
N PRO A 266 2.15 -7.41 11.13
CA PRO A 266 2.53 -8.65 10.45
C PRO A 266 1.77 -8.85 9.12
N VAL A 267 2.48 -8.89 7.99
CA VAL A 267 1.89 -9.10 6.65
C VAL A 267 2.35 -10.45 6.10
N GLY A 268 1.40 -11.26 5.64
CA GLY A 268 1.64 -12.59 5.06
C GLY A 268 2.25 -12.55 3.67
N ALA A 269 3.41 -11.91 3.52
CA ALA A 269 4.09 -11.68 2.26
C ALA A 269 5.62 -11.67 2.44
N VAL A 270 6.35 -11.88 1.34
CA VAL A 270 7.82 -11.81 1.26
C VAL A 270 8.22 -10.82 0.17
N ASN A 271 9.12 -9.89 0.46
CA ASN A 271 9.64 -8.92 -0.50
C ASN A 271 10.34 -9.62 -1.67
N ASN A 272 9.96 -9.31 -2.91
CA ASN A 272 10.58 -9.90 -4.11
C ASN A 272 11.81 -9.12 -4.62
N TYR A 273 12.17 -8.01 -3.98
CA TYR A 273 13.26 -7.11 -4.34
C TYR A 273 13.20 -6.55 -5.79
N SER A 274 12.05 -6.65 -6.45
CA SER A 274 11.74 -6.08 -7.76
C SER A 274 10.56 -5.10 -7.72
N GLY A 275 10.31 -4.49 -6.56
CA GLY A 275 9.24 -3.50 -6.35
C GLY A 275 7.89 -4.07 -5.89
N GLY A 276 7.82 -5.34 -5.50
CA GLY A 276 6.58 -5.97 -5.01
C GLY A 276 6.82 -7.05 -3.95
N THR A 277 5.83 -7.92 -3.76
CA THR A 277 5.92 -9.04 -2.80
C THR A 277 5.35 -10.33 -3.37
N VAL A 278 5.75 -11.46 -2.79
CA VAL A 278 5.16 -12.78 -3.01
C VAL A 278 4.28 -13.11 -1.80
N ALA A 279 2.99 -13.38 -2.06
CA ALA A 279 2.05 -13.81 -1.04
C ALA A 279 2.49 -15.13 -0.37
N VAL A 280 2.29 -15.24 0.94
CA VAL A 280 2.48 -16.46 1.72
C VAL A 280 1.12 -17.08 1.98
N ALA A 281 0.85 -18.26 1.42
CA ALA A 281 -0.43 -18.95 1.54
C ALA A 281 -0.40 -20.14 2.53
N GLY A 282 0.78 -20.50 3.02
CA GLY A 282 0.97 -21.63 3.94
C GLY A 282 2.44 -22.03 4.07
N SER A 283 2.70 -23.19 4.65
CA SER A 283 4.04 -23.75 4.87
C SER A 283 4.15 -25.24 4.50
N THR A 284 3.45 -25.65 3.44
CA THR A 284 3.54 -27.01 2.90
C THR A 284 4.98 -27.27 2.43
N GLN A 285 5.63 -28.29 2.99
CA GLN A 285 7.01 -28.62 2.65
C GLN A 285 7.12 -29.11 1.18
N ALA A 286 8.01 -28.48 0.41
CA ALA A 286 8.33 -28.88 -0.95
C ALA A 286 9.27 -30.11 -0.98
N THR A 287 9.36 -30.80 -2.11
CA THR A 287 10.24 -31.97 -2.26
C THR A 287 11.68 -31.58 -2.58
N VAL A 288 12.63 -32.51 -2.40
CA VAL A 288 13.97 -32.38 -3.00
C VAL A 288 13.83 -32.19 -4.52
N GLY A 289 14.68 -31.35 -5.10
CA GLY A 289 14.61 -30.92 -6.50
C GLY A 289 13.65 -29.76 -6.76
N ALA A 290 12.76 -29.40 -5.83
CA ALA A 290 11.83 -28.29 -6.02
C ALA A 290 12.56 -26.94 -6.11
N SER A 291 12.09 -26.08 -7.02
CA SER A 291 12.54 -24.70 -7.13
C SER A 291 12.13 -23.89 -5.91
N VAL A 292 13.08 -23.16 -5.34
CA VAL A 292 12.91 -22.30 -4.16
C VAL A 292 13.60 -20.97 -4.38
N CYS A 293 13.06 -19.92 -3.78
CA CYS A 293 13.67 -18.59 -3.76
C CYS A 293 13.84 -18.11 -2.32
N ARG A 294 14.96 -17.44 -2.05
CA ARG A 294 15.21 -16.73 -0.79
C ARG A 294 15.05 -15.23 -0.96
N SER A 295 14.66 -14.55 0.11
CA SER A 295 14.61 -13.09 0.19
C SER A 295 15.40 -12.62 1.40
N GLY A 296 16.31 -11.65 1.22
CA GLY A 296 17.20 -11.17 2.28
C GLY A 296 17.74 -9.76 2.05
N SER A 297 18.10 -9.11 3.15
CA SER A 297 18.46 -7.68 3.18
C SER A 297 19.78 -7.31 2.51
N THR A 298 20.63 -8.29 2.18
CA THR A 298 21.94 -8.05 1.55
C THR A 298 21.90 -8.40 0.07
N THR A 299 21.42 -9.58 -0.31
CA THR A 299 21.45 -10.05 -1.71
C THR A 299 20.09 -10.02 -2.41
N GLY A 300 19.03 -9.62 -1.71
CA GLY A 300 17.68 -9.50 -2.25
C GLY A 300 17.05 -10.86 -2.55
N TRP A 301 16.46 -10.97 -3.74
CA TRP A 301 15.79 -12.18 -4.21
C TRP A 301 16.74 -13.07 -5.03
N ARG A 302 16.90 -14.33 -4.62
CA ARG A 302 17.80 -15.32 -5.25
C ARG A 302 17.12 -16.69 -5.27
N CYS A 303 17.22 -17.42 -6.37
CA CYS A 303 16.54 -18.71 -6.54
C CYS A 303 17.51 -19.85 -6.85
N GLY A 304 17.02 -21.08 -6.68
CA GLY A 304 17.77 -22.33 -6.83
C GLY A 304 16.85 -23.51 -6.51
N THR A 305 17.41 -24.63 -6.07
CA THR A 305 16.68 -25.86 -5.76
C THR A 305 17.03 -26.44 -4.40
N ILE A 306 16.08 -27.16 -3.79
CA ILE A 306 16.32 -27.99 -2.61
C ILE A 306 17.18 -29.19 -3.02
N GLN A 307 18.33 -29.36 -2.36
CA GLN A 307 19.25 -30.48 -2.60
C GLN A 307 19.07 -31.63 -1.60
N ALA A 308 18.77 -31.32 -0.34
CA ALA A 308 18.56 -32.30 0.72
C ALA A 308 17.77 -31.71 1.89
N PHE A 309 17.21 -32.58 2.73
CA PHE A 309 16.67 -32.28 4.05
C PHE A 309 17.52 -32.94 5.13
N ASN A 310 17.30 -32.57 6.40
CA ASN A 310 17.98 -33.15 7.56
C ASN A 310 19.52 -33.11 7.46
N SER A 311 20.06 -32.02 6.91
CA SER A 311 21.50 -31.79 6.87
C SER A 311 22.01 -31.30 8.22
N THR A 312 23.20 -31.76 8.61
CA THR A 312 23.92 -31.26 9.79
C THR A 312 25.11 -30.41 9.34
N VAL A 313 25.27 -29.24 9.93
CA VAL A 313 26.36 -28.29 9.68
C VAL A 313 27.06 -27.98 10.99
N ASN A 314 28.40 -27.98 10.98
CA ASN A 314 29.21 -27.65 12.15
C ASN A 314 29.68 -26.19 12.03
N TYR A 315 28.96 -25.28 12.69
CA TYR A 315 29.38 -23.89 12.83
C TYR A 315 30.41 -23.75 13.97
N ALA A 316 31.11 -22.62 14.03
CA ALA A 316 32.10 -22.35 15.08
C ALA A 316 31.49 -22.34 16.49
N GLN A 317 30.19 -22.03 16.59
CA GLN A 317 29.42 -22.02 17.83
C GLN A 317 28.86 -23.39 18.22
N GLY A 318 28.84 -24.37 17.30
CA GLY A 318 28.30 -25.71 17.52
C GLY A 318 27.64 -26.31 16.27
N SER A 319 27.28 -27.59 16.37
CA SER A 319 26.53 -28.29 15.33
C SER A 319 25.06 -27.83 15.30
N VAL A 320 24.51 -27.70 14.09
CA VAL A 320 23.07 -27.48 13.85
C VAL A 320 22.58 -28.58 12.90
N SER A 321 21.48 -29.24 13.25
CA SER A 321 20.91 -30.38 12.50
C SER A 321 19.54 -30.03 11.89
N GLY A 322 18.89 -30.99 11.20
CA GLY A 322 17.55 -30.78 10.62
C GLY A 322 17.49 -29.89 9.36
N LEU A 323 18.60 -29.28 8.94
CA LEU A 323 18.60 -28.20 7.96
C LEU A 323 18.19 -28.62 6.54
N ILE A 324 17.52 -27.72 5.84
CA ILE A 324 17.30 -27.77 4.39
C ILE A 324 18.58 -27.32 3.70
N ARG A 325 19.14 -28.13 2.82
CA ARG A 325 20.29 -27.75 1.96
C ARG A 325 19.80 -27.29 0.60
N THR A 326 20.34 -26.19 0.08
CA THR A 326 20.06 -25.70 -1.27
C THR A 326 21.33 -25.19 -1.98
N ASN A 327 21.26 -24.99 -3.30
CA ASN A 327 22.27 -24.24 -4.07
C ASN A 327 21.95 -22.74 -4.21
N VAL A 328 20.96 -22.22 -3.47
CA VAL A 328 20.63 -20.80 -3.45
C VAL A 328 21.79 -20.05 -2.78
N CYS A 329 22.25 -18.94 -3.35
CA CYS A 329 23.29 -18.12 -2.71
C CYS A 329 22.73 -17.22 -1.59
N ALA A 330 23.57 -16.84 -0.64
CA ALA A 330 23.28 -15.90 0.43
C ALA A 330 24.59 -15.30 0.98
N GLU A 331 24.52 -14.13 1.60
CA GLU A 331 25.67 -13.41 2.17
C GLU A 331 25.33 -12.82 3.57
N PRO A 332 26.32 -12.36 4.36
CA PRO A 332 26.07 -11.82 5.70
C PRO A 332 24.99 -10.73 5.73
N GLY A 333 24.01 -10.87 6.63
CA GLY A 333 22.82 -10.02 6.73
C GLY A 333 21.56 -10.61 6.05
N ASP A 334 21.71 -11.61 5.18
CA ASP A 334 20.58 -12.40 4.65
C ASP A 334 20.05 -13.43 5.67
N SER A 335 20.79 -13.66 6.76
CA SER A 335 20.43 -14.48 7.92
C SER A 335 19.02 -14.21 8.42
N GLY A 336 18.31 -15.27 8.80
CA GLY A 336 16.89 -15.25 9.18
C GLY A 336 15.90 -15.09 8.02
N GLY A 337 16.35 -14.58 6.86
CA GLY A 337 15.48 -14.29 5.72
C GLY A 337 14.81 -15.53 5.13
N SER A 338 13.58 -15.34 4.67
CA SER A 338 12.68 -16.36 4.12
C SER A 338 13.27 -17.16 2.96
N LEU A 339 12.98 -18.46 2.94
CA LEU A 339 13.03 -19.38 1.79
C LEU A 339 11.60 -19.85 1.48
N ILE A 340 11.14 -19.65 0.24
CA ILE A 340 9.77 -19.92 -0.19
C ILE A 340 9.74 -20.75 -1.50
N ALA A 341 8.77 -21.66 -1.60
CA ALA A 341 8.49 -22.46 -2.80
C ALA A 341 7.12 -22.01 -3.35
N GLY A 342 7.12 -21.24 -4.44
CA GLY A 342 5.90 -20.54 -4.87
C GLY A 342 5.39 -19.60 -3.77
N ASN A 343 4.24 -19.93 -3.17
CA ASN A 343 3.65 -19.22 -2.03
C ASN A 343 3.74 -19.99 -0.70
N GLN A 344 4.49 -21.10 -0.64
CA GLN A 344 4.64 -21.94 0.56
C GLN A 344 5.97 -21.66 1.27
N ALA A 345 5.91 -21.20 2.51
CA ALA A 345 7.07 -20.99 3.37
C ALA A 345 7.83 -22.31 3.63
N GLN A 346 9.15 -22.31 3.43
CA GLN A 346 10.00 -23.50 3.59
C GLN A 346 10.95 -23.38 4.78
N GLY A 347 11.65 -22.25 4.91
CA GLY A 347 12.67 -22.10 5.96
C GLY A 347 13.27 -20.71 6.11
N LEU A 348 14.19 -20.60 7.06
CA LEU A 348 14.84 -19.38 7.52
C LEU A 348 16.35 -19.50 7.25
N THR A 349 16.98 -18.47 6.67
CA THR A 349 18.41 -18.54 6.30
C THR A 349 19.28 -18.73 7.55
N SER A 350 19.94 -19.89 7.67
CA SER A 350 20.80 -20.21 8.81
C SER A 350 22.26 -19.83 8.51
N GLY A 351 22.80 -20.30 7.39
CA GLY A 351 24.16 -19.96 6.97
C GLY A 351 24.57 -20.73 5.72
N GLY A 352 25.80 -20.54 5.25
CA GLY A 352 26.24 -21.15 4.00
C GLY A 352 27.73 -20.97 3.71
N SER A 353 28.11 -21.33 2.50
CA SER A 353 29.43 -21.13 1.93
C SER A 353 29.34 -20.66 0.48
N GLY A 354 30.35 -19.92 0.01
CA GLY A 354 30.30 -19.22 -1.29
C GLY A 354 29.76 -17.79 -1.16
N ASN A 355 29.21 -17.25 -2.24
CA ASN A 355 28.61 -15.91 -2.32
C ASN A 355 27.67 -15.83 -3.55
N CYS A 356 27.01 -14.71 -3.79
CA CYS A 356 26.10 -14.55 -4.94
C CYS A 356 26.78 -14.18 -6.27
N THR A 357 28.11 -14.07 -6.32
CA THR A 357 28.90 -13.89 -7.56
C THR A 357 29.40 -15.23 -8.12
N THR A 358 29.91 -16.11 -7.26
CA THR A 358 30.47 -17.42 -7.66
C THR A 358 29.53 -18.61 -7.41
N GLY A 359 28.36 -18.35 -6.81
CA GLY A 359 27.49 -19.39 -6.28
C GLY A 359 27.96 -19.94 -4.93
N GLY A 360 27.17 -20.86 -4.37
CA GLY A 360 27.39 -21.39 -3.03
C GLY A 360 26.42 -22.50 -2.63
N THR A 361 26.50 -22.91 -1.36
CA THR A 361 25.49 -23.73 -0.69
C THR A 361 24.96 -22.94 0.49
N THR A 362 23.64 -22.79 0.58
CA THR A 362 22.98 -22.18 1.75
C THR A 362 22.07 -23.19 2.42
N TYR A 363 22.11 -23.19 3.74
CA TYR A 363 21.31 -24.02 4.62
C TYR A 363 20.24 -23.17 5.31
N PHE A 364 19.06 -23.77 5.48
CA PHE A 364 17.89 -23.10 6.04
C PHE A 364 17.26 -23.95 7.13
N GLN A 365 16.91 -23.33 8.24
CA GLN A 365 16.14 -23.93 9.31
C GLN A 365 14.68 -24.12 8.83
N PRO A 366 14.10 -25.34 8.85
CA PRO A 366 12.70 -25.55 8.48
C PRO A 366 11.73 -24.65 9.25
N VAL A 367 10.84 -23.95 8.54
CA VAL A 367 9.91 -22.99 9.15
C VAL A 367 8.90 -23.68 10.08
N ASN A 368 8.43 -24.87 9.70
CA ASN A 368 7.45 -25.64 10.48
C ASN A 368 7.99 -26.07 11.85
N GLU A 369 9.30 -26.25 11.99
CA GLU A 369 9.91 -26.55 13.29
C GLU A 369 9.85 -25.32 14.21
N ALA A 370 10.21 -24.14 13.71
CA ALA A 370 10.13 -22.89 14.46
C ALA A 370 8.68 -22.53 14.84
N LEU A 371 7.72 -22.77 13.94
CA LEU A 371 6.30 -22.57 14.21
C LEU A 371 5.79 -23.53 15.30
N SER A 372 6.16 -24.82 15.22
CA SER A 372 5.78 -25.85 16.19
C SER A 372 6.38 -25.58 17.58
N ALA A 373 7.69 -25.30 17.64
CA ALA A 373 8.43 -25.11 18.89
C ALA A 373 7.92 -23.94 19.75
N TYR A 374 7.32 -22.92 19.13
CA TYR A 374 6.78 -21.74 19.81
C TYR A 374 5.25 -21.61 19.73
N GLY A 375 4.54 -22.58 19.15
CA GLY A 375 3.07 -22.54 18.99
C GLY A 375 2.57 -21.38 18.11
N LEU A 376 3.35 -20.99 17.10
CA LEU A 376 3.08 -19.81 16.28
C LEU A 376 2.22 -20.13 15.05
N THR A 377 1.28 -19.23 14.75
CA THR A 377 0.51 -19.27 13.50
C THR A 377 1.15 -18.34 12.47
N LEU A 378 1.51 -18.89 11.31
CA LEU A 378 1.96 -18.14 10.13
C LEU A 378 0.86 -17.16 9.68
N VAL A 379 1.20 -15.89 9.44
CA VAL A 379 0.27 -14.97 8.78
C VAL A 379 0.27 -15.31 7.31
N THR A 380 -0.91 -15.68 6.80
CA THR A 380 -1.11 -15.97 5.38
C THR A 380 -1.94 -14.88 4.73
N SER A 381 -1.60 -14.53 3.50
CA SER A 381 -2.51 -13.79 2.61
C SER A 381 -3.22 -14.79 1.69
N SER A 382 -4.55 -14.80 1.74
CA SER A 382 -5.36 -15.37 0.65
C SER A 382 -5.07 -14.51 -0.59
N GLY A 383 -4.37 -15.08 -1.58
CA GLY A 383 -3.70 -14.33 -2.65
C GLY A 383 -4.63 -13.35 -3.38
N GLY A 384 -4.55 -12.08 -2.99
CA GLY A 384 -5.44 -11.02 -3.47
C GLY A 384 -4.75 -9.66 -3.44
N GLY A 385 -4.37 -9.19 -4.63
CA GLY A 385 -4.00 -7.80 -4.91
C GLY A 385 -2.51 -7.45 -4.88
N GLY A 386 -1.93 -7.20 -6.07
CA GLY A 386 -0.79 -6.27 -6.20
C GLY A 386 0.43 -6.69 -7.03
N GLY A 387 0.29 -6.96 -8.33
CA GLY A 387 1.43 -7.05 -9.26
C GLY A 387 1.16 -7.90 -10.51
N GLY A 388 0.90 -7.27 -11.65
CA GLY A 388 0.36 -7.93 -12.85
C GLY A 388 1.38 -8.60 -13.79
N GLY A 389 0.87 -9.55 -14.59
CA GLY A 389 1.57 -10.21 -15.72
C GLY A 389 2.48 -11.39 -15.30
N THR A 390 2.41 -12.57 -15.91
CA THR A 390 1.74 -12.97 -17.17
C THR A 390 1.45 -14.48 -17.21
N THR A 391 0.37 -14.88 -17.88
CA THR A 391 0.00 -16.27 -18.25
C THR A 391 -0.29 -17.24 -17.12
N CYS A 392 -1.49 -17.86 -17.17
CA CYS A 392 -1.91 -19.04 -16.39
C CYS A 392 -1.06 -20.29 -16.67
N THR A 393 0.23 -20.24 -16.33
CA THR A 393 1.22 -21.31 -16.49
C THR A 393 1.14 -22.33 -15.35
N GLY A 394 1.58 -23.57 -15.59
CA GLY A 394 1.51 -24.65 -14.59
C GLY A 394 0.09 -25.23 -14.34
N TYR A 395 -0.82 -24.99 -15.28
CA TYR A 395 -2.13 -25.65 -15.34
C TYR A 395 -2.12 -26.79 -16.37
N ALA A 396 -2.84 -27.88 -16.08
CA ALA A 396 -2.82 -29.09 -16.90
C ALA A 396 -3.55 -28.95 -18.25
N ARG A 397 -4.46 -27.97 -18.35
CA ARG A 397 -5.20 -27.60 -19.56
C ARG A 397 -5.27 -26.09 -19.67
N THR A 398 -5.25 -25.59 -20.90
CA THR A 398 -5.42 -24.16 -21.20
C THR A 398 -6.51 -23.99 -22.24
N TYR A 399 -7.34 -22.99 -22.03
CA TYR A 399 -8.42 -22.57 -22.90
C TYR A 399 -8.27 -21.09 -23.21
N THR A 400 -8.83 -20.63 -24.32
CA THR A 400 -8.81 -19.21 -24.69
C THR A 400 -10.19 -18.79 -25.21
N GLY A 401 -10.44 -17.49 -25.21
CA GLY A 401 -11.64 -16.90 -25.80
C GLY A 401 -11.51 -15.39 -25.91
N SER A 402 -12.58 -14.73 -26.33
CA SER A 402 -12.70 -13.28 -26.34
C SER A 402 -14.13 -12.90 -25.98
N LEU A 403 -14.30 -11.84 -25.18
CA LEU A 403 -15.60 -11.35 -24.72
C LEU A 403 -15.70 -9.85 -24.95
N ALA A 404 -16.89 -9.42 -25.38
CA ALA A 404 -17.30 -8.03 -25.26
C ALA A 404 -17.83 -7.76 -23.84
N SER A 405 -17.89 -6.49 -23.44
CA SER A 405 -18.39 -6.06 -22.14
C SER A 405 -19.80 -6.62 -21.90
N ARG A 406 -20.01 -7.18 -20.70
CA ARG A 406 -21.24 -7.85 -20.25
C ARG A 406 -21.59 -9.14 -21.00
N GLN A 407 -20.64 -9.77 -21.69
CA GLN A 407 -20.80 -11.12 -22.26
C GLN A 407 -20.21 -12.20 -21.33
N SER A 408 -20.70 -13.43 -21.46
CA SER A 408 -20.15 -14.61 -20.80
C SER A 408 -19.74 -15.69 -21.79
N ALA A 409 -18.76 -16.49 -21.41
CA ALA A 409 -18.38 -17.73 -22.07
C ALA A 409 -18.35 -18.88 -21.07
N VAL A 410 -18.51 -20.10 -21.58
CA VAL A 410 -18.36 -21.34 -20.80
C VAL A 410 -17.23 -22.15 -21.42
N GLN A 411 -16.34 -22.66 -20.57
CA GLN A 411 -15.20 -23.51 -20.95
C GLN A 411 -15.32 -24.90 -20.32
N PRO A 412 -14.93 -25.97 -21.02
CA PRO A 412 -14.33 -25.99 -22.36
C PRO A 412 -15.36 -25.83 -23.50
N SER A 413 -15.22 -24.82 -24.36
CA SER A 413 -15.99 -24.65 -25.61
C SER A 413 -17.52 -24.83 -25.48
N GLY A 414 -18.13 -24.22 -24.46
CA GLY A 414 -19.57 -24.34 -24.15
C GLY A 414 -19.97 -25.61 -23.40
N SER A 415 -19.04 -26.53 -23.17
CA SER A 415 -19.24 -27.85 -22.57
C SER A 415 -18.68 -27.92 -21.13
N TYR A 416 -18.38 -29.13 -20.67
CA TYR A 416 -17.90 -29.45 -19.32
C TYR A 416 -16.75 -30.48 -19.36
N VAL A 417 -16.07 -30.64 -18.22
CA VAL A 417 -15.12 -31.73 -17.95
C VAL A 417 -15.71 -32.69 -16.91
N THR A 418 -15.37 -33.98 -17.02
CA THR A 418 -15.67 -34.98 -15.98
C THR A 418 -14.44 -35.15 -15.10
N VAL A 419 -14.62 -34.97 -13.79
CA VAL A 419 -13.61 -35.21 -12.75
C VAL A 419 -13.89 -36.57 -12.12
N GLY A 420 -12.93 -37.49 -12.20
CA GLY A 420 -13.13 -38.91 -11.85
C GLY A 420 -12.97 -39.23 -10.36
N SER A 421 -12.28 -38.38 -9.61
CA SER A 421 -11.92 -38.57 -8.21
C SER A 421 -12.18 -37.29 -7.40
N SER A 422 -12.22 -37.37 -6.08
CA SER A 422 -12.23 -36.18 -5.23
C SER A 422 -10.82 -35.59 -5.08
N GLY A 423 -10.67 -34.28 -5.18
CA GLY A 423 -9.40 -33.60 -4.99
C GLY A 423 -9.44 -32.12 -5.38
N THR A 424 -8.26 -31.49 -5.41
CA THR A 424 -8.13 -30.06 -5.69
C THR A 424 -8.26 -29.75 -7.19
N ILE A 425 -9.32 -29.04 -7.54
CA ILE A 425 -9.50 -28.35 -8.82
C ILE A 425 -8.86 -26.97 -8.68
N ARG A 426 -7.94 -26.62 -9.59
CA ARG A 426 -7.36 -25.27 -9.69
C ARG A 426 -7.78 -24.64 -11.02
N VAL A 427 -8.18 -23.38 -11.00
CA VAL A 427 -8.53 -22.61 -12.20
C VAL A 427 -7.89 -21.23 -12.10
N CYS A 428 -7.41 -20.71 -13.22
CA CYS A 428 -6.85 -19.38 -13.38
C CYS A 428 -7.46 -18.74 -14.63
N LEU A 429 -7.72 -17.44 -14.57
CA LEU A 429 -8.12 -16.58 -15.66
C LEU A 429 -7.09 -15.45 -15.76
N ASP A 430 -6.69 -15.12 -16.98
CA ASP A 430 -5.76 -14.07 -17.37
C ASP A 430 -6.46 -13.26 -18.47
N GLY A 431 -6.66 -11.97 -18.25
CA GLY A 431 -7.53 -11.11 -19.06
C GLY A 431 -6.87 -9.79 -19.46
N PRO A 432 -7.53 -8.96 -20.29
CA PRO A 432 -6.95 -7.71 -20.74
C PRO A 432 -6.76 -6.73 -19.58
N SER A 433 -5.54 -6.22 -19.38
CA SER A 433 -5.24 -5.28 -18.28
C SER A 433 -6.16 -4.06 -18.30
N GLY A 434 -6.69 -3.67 -17.14
CA GLY A 434 -7.66 -2.57 -17.01
C GLY A 434 -9.10 -2.96 -17.36
N THR A 435 -9.41 -4.25 -17.47
CA THR A 435 -10.77 -4.80 -17.54
C THR A 435 -11.11 -5.59 -16.28
N ASP A 436 -12.36 -6.02 -16.18
CA ASP A 436 -12.97 -6.69 -15.02
C ASP A 436 -13.63 -7.98 -15.54
N PHE A 437 -13.02 -9.13 -15.24
CA PHE A 437 -13.35 -10.44 -15.79
C PHE A 437 -13.53 -11.46 -14.66
N ASP A 438 -14.78 -11.79 -14.35
CA ASP A 438 -15.16 -12.77 -13.34
C ASP A 438 -14.89 -14.21 -13.80
N LEU A 439 -14.49 -15.06 -12.84
CA LEU A 439 -14.34 -16.50 -12.99
C LEU A 439 -15.30 -17.28 -12.07
N TYR A 440 -16.00 -18.27 -12.63
CA TYR A 440 -16.92 -19.14 -11.90
C TYR A 440 -16.59 -20.62 -12.12
N LEU A 441 -16.45 -21.40 -11.06
CA LEU A 441 -16.42 -22.86 -11.13
C LEU A 441 -17.84 -23.39 -10.87
N GLN A 442 -18.39 -24.11 -11.84
CA GLN A 442 -19.74 -24.67 -11.78
C GLN A 442 -19.70 -26.19 -11.77
N LYS A 443 -20.58 -26.83 -10.99
CA LYS A 443 -20.77 -28.28 -10.93
C LYS A 443 -22.19 -28.65 -11.35
N TRP A 444 -22.35 -29.74 -12.09
CA TRP A 444 -23.67 -30.32 -12.39
C TRP A 444 -24.23 -31.00 -11.13
N ASN A 445 -25.47 -30.67 -10.77
CA ASN A 445 -26.16 -31.24 -9.61
C ASN A 445 -27.23 -32.29 -9.97
N GLY A 446 -27.42 -32.59 -11.26
CA GLY A 446 -28.46 -33.49 -11.76
C GLY A 446 -29.54 -32.79 -12.60
N SER A 447 -29.80 -31.49 -12.36
CA SER A 447 -30.80 -30.70 -13.09
C SER A 447 -30.31 -29.32 -13.55
N ALA A 448 -29.27 -28.76 -12.90
CA ALA A 448 -28.69 -27.47 -13.22
C ALA A 448 -27.18 -27.42 -12.94
N TRP A 449 -26.54 -26.39 -13.50
CA TRP A 449 -25.17 -26.01 -13.17
C TRP A 449 -25.18 -25.03 -12.00
N ALA A 450 -24.66 -25.45 -10.85
CA ALA A 450 -24.56 -24.61 -9.65
C ALA A 450 -23.13 -24.06 -9.52
N ASN A 451 -22.99 -22.76 -9.18
CA ASN A 451 -21.70 -22.20 -8.77
C ASN A 451 -21.25 -22.89 -7.48
N VAL A 452 -20.06 -23.50 -7.50
CA VAL A 452 -19.43 -24.14 -6.32
C VAL A 452 -18.21 -23.38 -5.81
N ALA A 453 -17.63 -22.52 -6.66
CA ALA A 453 -16.69 -21.47 -6.27
C ALA A 453 -16.74 -20.33 -7.30
N SER A 454 -16.29 -19.15 -6.92
CA SER A 454 -16.15 -18.00 -7.81
C SER A 454 -15.01 -17.10 -7.35
N ALA A 455 -14.41 -16.40 -8.28
CA ALA A 455 -13.40 -15.36 -8.06
C ALA A 455 -13.81 -14.18 -8.95
N THR A 456 -14.16 -13.07 -8.30
CA THR A 456 -14.93 -11.94 -8.85
C THR A 456 -14.39 -10.63 -8.28
N SER A 457 -13.06 -10.46 -8.32
CA SER A 457 -12.43 -9.18 -7.97
C SER A 457 -12.53 -8.24 -9.17
N THR A 458 -12.21 -6.96 -8.99
CA THR A 458 -12.25 -5.97 -10.09
C THR A 458 -11.01 -6.07 -10.99
N SER A 459 -10.52 -7.29 -11.22
CA SER A 459 -9.30 -7.61 -11.94
C SER A 459 -9.65 -8.26 -13.28
N ALA A 460 -8.72 -8.22 -14.23
CA ALA A 460 -8.82 -9.05 -15.42
C ALA A 460 -8.37 -10.50 -15.16
N ASP A 461 -7.60 -10.67 -14.08
CA ASP A 461 -6.94 -11.92 -13.69
C ASP A 461 -7.57 -12.46 -12.39
N GLU A 462 -8.03 -13.71 -12.42
CA GLU A 462 -8.75 -14.36 -11.31
C GLU A 462 -8.22 -15.77 -11.05
N THR A 463 -8.30 -16.25 -9.81
CA THR A 463 -7.92 -17.64 -9.49
C THR A 463 -8.88 -18.33 -8.52
N ILE A 464 -9.17 -19.60 -8.77
CA ILE A 464 -9.99 -20.47 -7.92
C ILE A 464 -9.15 -21.70 -7.55
N THR A 465 -9.14 -22.04 -6.26
CA THR A 465 -8.70 -23.36 -5.78
C THR A 465 -9.83 -23.96 -4.96
N TYR A 466 -10.35 -25.11 -5.39
CA TYR A 466 -11.56 -25.73 -4.84
C TYR A 466 -11.38 -27.24 -4.70
N ASN A 467 -11.64 -27.79 -3.51
CA ASN A 467 -11.62 -29.23 -3.29
C ASN A 467 -12.96 -29.84 -3.71
N GLY A 468 -13.01 -30.35 -4.95
CA GLY A 468 -14.21 -30.93 -5.54
C GLY A 468 -14.32 -32.43 -5.31
N THR A 469 -15.54 -32.95 -5.30
CA THR A 469 -15.80 -34.40 -5.45
C THR A 469 -15.74 -34.81 -6.91
N ALA A 470 -15.74 -36.11 -7.20
CA ALA A 470 -16.06 -36.60 -8.55
C ALA A 470 -17.41 -36.03 -9.06
N GLY A 471 -17.52 -35.86 -10.38
CA GLY A 471 -18.69 -35.27 -11.05
C GLY A 471 -18.32 -34.45 -12.29
N GLN A 472 -19.31 -33.77 -12.88
CA GLN A 472 -19.12 -32.90 -14.04
C GLN A 472 -18.95 -31.44 -13.60
N TYR A 473 -17.97 -30.74 -14.15
CA TYR A 473 -17.63 -29.35 -13.85
C TYR A 473 -17.44 -28.53 -15.12
N ARG A 474 -17.74 -27.23 -15.09
CA ARG A 474 -17.43 -26.28 -16.17
C ARG A 474 -16.98 -24.95 -15.59
N TYR A 475 -16.31 -24.15 -16.40
CA TYR A 475 -15.77 -22.86 -16.01
C TYR A 475 -16.55 -21.75 -16.72
N GLY A 476 -17.21 -20.86 -15.97
CA GLY A 476 -17.83 -19.66 -16.51
C GLY A 476 -16.84 -18.50 -16.45
N VAL A 477 -16.76 -17.74 -17.54
CA VAL A 477 -16.01 -16.47 -17.62
C VAL A 477 -17.02 -15.38 -17.96
N TYR A 478 -16.99 -14.25 -17.26
CA TYR A 478 -17.89 -13.12 -17.54
C TYR A 478 -17.12 -11.79 -17.54
N ALA A 479 -17.18 -11.06 -18.65
CA ALA A 479 -16.56 -9.75 -18.74
C ALA A 479 -17.48 -8.71 -18.06
N TYR A 480 -17.34 -8.52 -16.76
CA TYR A 480 -18.15 -7.57 -15.99
C TYR A 480 -18.00 -6.13 -16.52
N SER A 481 -16.77 -5.72 -16.84
CA SER A 481 -16.50 -4.48 -17.57
C SER A 481 -15.24 -4.56 -18.43
N GLY A 482 -15.19 -3.80 -19.52
CA GLY A 482 -14.13 -3.91 -20.53
C GLY A 482 -14.35 -5.04 -21.53
N SER A 483 -13.40 -5.27 -22.44
CA SER A 483 -13.53 -6.25 -23.52
C SER A 483 -12.17 -6.72 -24.01
N GLY A 484 -12.08 -7.96 -24.49
CA GLY A 484 -10.88 -8.48 -25.11
C GLY A 484 -10.71 -10.00 -24.97
N ALA A 485 -9.53 -10.46 -25.37
CA ALA A 485 -9.14 -11.87 -25.30
C ALA A 485 -8.72 -12.27 -23.89
N TYR A 486 -9.03 -13.50 -23.48
CA TYR A 486 -8.64 -14.08 -22.20
C TYR A 486 -8.02 -15.47 -22.39
N THR A 487 -7.20 -15.88 -21.43
CA THR A 487 -6.65 -17.22 -21.27
C THR A 487 -7.15 -17.82 -19.95
N LEU A 488 -7.60 -19.07 -19.96
CA LEU A 488 -8.07 -19.79 -18.77
C LEU A 488 -7.25 -21.07 -18.59
N GLY A 489 -6.48 -21.16 -17.51
CA GLY A 489 -5.79 -22.38 -17.09
C GLY A 489 -6.67 -23.21 -16.15
N ALA A 490 -6.71 -24.54 -16.32
CA ALA A 490 -7.40 -25.44 -15.41
C ALA A 490 -6.61 -26.73 -15.13
N THR A 491 -6.66 -27.19 -13.89
CA THR A 491 -6.14 -28.48 -13.44
C THR A 491 -7.22 -29.17 -12.62
N THR A 492 -7.58 -30.40 -12.99
CA THR A 492 -8.46 -31.27 -12.21
C THR A 492 -7.65 -32.43 -11.62
N PRO A 493 -8.15 -33.06 -10.54
CA PRO A 493 -7.68 -34.37 -10.07
C PRO A 493 -7.74 -35.48 -11.12
#